data_AF-A0AA37Q5H5-F1
#
_entry.id   AF-A0AA37Q5H5-F1
#
_cell.length_a   1.000
_cell.length_b   1.000
_cell.length_c   1.000
_cell.angle_alpha   90.00
_cell.angle_beta   90.00
_cell.angle_gamma   90.00
#
_symmetry.space_group_name_H-M   'P 1'
#
loop_
_entity.id
_entity.type
_entity.pdbx_description
1 polymer ?
#
loop_
_entity_poly.entity_id
_entity_poly.type
_entity_poly.pdbx_seq_one_letter_code
_entity_poly.pdbx_strand_id
1 'polypeptide(L)'
;MSFVVPETVAAAATGLGEIGSAITAANAVAAVSMAGLLPAAGDEVSIGITALFRAYAQAYLALSTKAAAFHERFAQTLTAAGSAYASAEAVNAFPLQVFEQTVLNVINTPTQTLLGRPLIGDGATGTATHPNGFDGGLLYGNGGNGYSPSTGVGGNGGAAGLIGNGGMGGIGESTGNSGFAGGNGGAGGLLVGFGGIGGFGGSGANTGGAGGAGGAAGLIGLGGHGGTGGFGGSVGGAGGVGGFGALIGFGGPGGFGGNGNFLGGVGGQGGAAWLFGGFGGTGGDGGITGGAGGLGGSGGLVGGDGGPGGDGGLNGGAGGGGGRGGLVNGNNGPAGG
;
A
#
# COMPACT_ATOMS: atom_id res chain seq x y z
N MET A 1 -11.82 -24.86 -16.85
CA MET A 1 -10.99 -25.44 -15.77
C MET A 1 -11.49 -24.82 -14.47
N SER A 2 -12.26 -25.55 -13.66
CA SER A 2 -12.70 -25.06 -12.35
C SER A 2 -11.59 -25.36 -11.35
N PHE A 3 -10.94 -24.34 -10.80
CA PHE A 3 -9.97 -24.52 -9.72
C PHE A 3 -10.75 -24.55 -8.42
N VAL A 4 -10.72 -25.67 -7.73
CA VAL A 4 -11.28 -25.79 -6.38
C VAL A 4 -10.32 -25.07 -5.44
N VAL A 5 -10.75 -23.96 -4.85
CA VAL A 5 -9.91 -23.18 -3.92
C VAL A 5 -10.07 -23.77 -2.51
N PRO A 6 -8.99 -24.09 -1.78
CA PRO A 6 -9.08 -24.71 -0.46
C PRO A 6 -10.05 -24.02 0.51
N GLU A 7 -10.08 -22.69 0.48
CA GLU A 7 -11.00 -21.86 1.28
C GLU A 7 -12.47 -22.15 0.96
N THR A 8 -12.82 -22.42 -0.30
CA THR A 8 -14.21 -22.75 -0.70
C THR A 8 -14.64 -24.13 -0.20
N VAL A 9 -13.71 -25.09 -0.14
CA VAL A 9 -13.97 -26.43 0.39
C VAL A 9 -14.12 -26.40 1.90
N ALA A 10 -13.30 -25.60 2.59
CA ALA A 10 -13.42 -25.39 4.03
C ALA A 10 -14.75 -24.71 4.40
N ALA A 11 -15.16 -23.67 3.68
CA ALA A 11 -16.44 -23.01 3.88
C ALA A 11 -17.63 -23.96 3.62
N ALA A 12 -17.56 -24.79 2.58
CA ALA A 12 -18.57 -25.80 2.30
C ALA A 12 -18.67 -26.87 3.40
N ALA A 13 -17.53 -27.34 3.94
CA ALA A 13 -17.51 -28.30 5.04
C ALA A 13 -18.13 -27.74 6.32
N THR A 14 -17.87 -26.47 6.65
CA THR A 14 -18.52 -25.78 7.77
C THR A 14 -20.03 -25.66 7.56
N GLY A 15 -20.47 -25.22 6.39
CA GLY A 15 -21.90 -25.11 6.09
C GLY A 15 -22.63 -26.46 6.11
N LEU A 16 -21.96 -27.54 5.68
CA LEU A 16 -22.48 -28.90 5.85
C LEU A 16 -22.61 -29.26 7.34
N GLY A 17 -21.62 -28.96 8.17
CA GLY A 17 -21.70 -29.16 9.62
C GLY A 17 -22.91 -28.46 10.26
N GLU A 18 -23.18 -27.22 9.87
CA GLU A 18 -24.34 -26.44 10.33
C GLU A 18 -25.67 -27.08 9.92
N ILE A 19 -25.80 -27.52 8.67
CA ILE A 19 -26.99 -28.24 8.17
C ILE A 19 -27.21 -29.54 8.96
N GLY A 20 -26.15 -30.31 9.20
CA GLY A 20 -26.22 -31.55 9.97
C GLY A 20 -26.69 -31.32 11.42
N SER A 21 -26.19 -30.25 12.04
CA SER A 21 -26.62 -29.81 13.38
C SER A 21 -28.11 -29.42 13.40
N ALA A 22 -28.55 -28.61 12.44
CA ALA A 22 -29.95 -28.18 12.32
C ALA A 22 -30.91 -29.37 12.11
N ILE A 23 -30.55 -30.33 11.26
CA ILE A 23 -31.35 -31.55 11.02
C ILE A 23 -31.43 -32.40 12.29
N THR A 24 -30.31 -32.56 13.00
CA THR A 24 -30.27 -33.34 14.26
C THR A 24 -31.15 -32.69 15.33
N ALA A 25 -31.10 -31.36 15.46
CA ALA A 25 -31.95 -30.60 16.38
C ALA A 25 -33.44 -30.71 16.00
N ALA A 26 -33.79 -30.61 14.72
CA ALA A 26 -35.16 -30.77 14.25
C ALA A 26 -35.71 -32.18 14.53
N ASN A 27 -34.90 -33.22 14.31
CA ASN A 27 -35.28 -34.59 14.61
C ASN A 27 -35.45 -34.85 16.11
N ALA A 28 -34.66 -34.19 16.97
CA ALA A 28 -34.85 -34.26 18.42
C ALA A 28 -36.19 -33.65 18.86
N VAL A 29 -36.60 -32.52 18.28
CA VAL A 29 -37.92 -31.90 18.56
C VAL A 29 -39.05 -32.80 18.05
N ALA A 30 -38.93 -33.32 16.83
CA ALA A 30 -39.94 -34.21 16.23
C ALA A 30 -40.13 -35.49 17.05
N ALA A 31 -39.04 -36.04 17.62
CA ALA A 31 -39.10 -37.23 18.47
C ALA A 31 -40.00 -37.02 19.71
N VAL A 32 -39.99 -35.83 20.32
CA VAL A 32 -40.84 -35.48 21.46
C VAL A 32 -42.32 -35.49 21.05
N SER A 33 -42.67 -34.89 19.92
CA SER A 33 -44.04 -34.87 19.41
C SER A 33 -44.55 -36.27 19.03
N MET A 34 -43.68 -37.11 18.45
CA MET A 34 -44.01 -38.48 18.06
C MET A 34 -44.23 -39.39 19.28
N ALA A 35 -43.47 -39.18 20.36
CA ALA A 35 -43.65 -39.92 21.62
C ALA A 35 -44.98 -39.57 22.32
N GLY A 36 -45.48 -38.34 22.13
CA GLY A 36 -46.72 -37.83 22.70
C GLY A 36 -48.02 -38.20 21.97
N LEU A 37 -47.95 -38.97 20.87
CA LEU A 37 -49.14 -39.38 20.11
C LEU A 37 -50.07 -40.27 20.95
N LEU A 38 -51.33 -39.85 21.10
CA LEU A 38 -52.39 -40.59 21.81
C LEU A 38 -53.49 -41.04 20.82
N PRO A 39 -54.21 -42.14 21.09
CA PRO A 39 -55.38 -42.53 20.33
C PRO A 39 -56.45 -41.43 20.32
N ALA A 40 -57.08 -41.20 19.16
CA ALA A 40 -58.13 -40.19 19.01
C ALA A 40 -59.41 -40.53 19.80
N ALA A 41 -59.68 -41.82 19.98
CA ALA A 41 -60.74 -42.37 20.82
C ALA A 41 -60.30 -43.75 21.39
N GLY A 42 -61.11 -44.31 22.29
CA GLY A 42 -60.82 -45.58 22.97
C GLY A 42 -61.06 -46.84 22.13
N ASP A 43 -61.40 -46.70 20.85
CA ASP A 43 -61.65 -47.83 19.94
C ASP A 43 -60.36 -48.44 19.40
N GLU A 44 -60.44 -49.72 18.99
CA GLU A 44 -59.29 -50.48 18.52
C GLU A 44 -58.68 -49.93 17.23
N VAL A 45 -59.46 -49.25 16.38
CA VAL A 45 -58.97 -48.65 15.14
C VAL A 45 -58.09 -47.43 15.45
N SER A 46 -58.51 -46.55 16.36
CA SER A 46 -57.72 -45.41 16.84
C SER A 46 -56.43 -45.85 17.54
N ILE A 47 -56.49 -46.92 18.34
CA ILE A 47 -55.32 -47.52 19.00
C ILE A 47 -54.35 -48.10 17.95
N GLY A 48 -54.87 -48.84 16.97
CA GLY A 48 -54.10 -49.45 15.88
C GLY A 48 -53.40 -48.41 14.99
N ILE A 49 -54.09 -47.33 14.62
CA ILE A 49 -53.53 -46.22 13.83
C ILE A 49 -52.38 -45.54 14.60
N THR A 50 -52.56 -45.29 15.90
CA THR A 50 -51.53 -44.70 16.77
C THR A 50 -50.29 -45.61 16.87
N ALA A 51 -50.50 -46.92 17.00
CA ALA A 51 -49.41 -47.90 17.03
C ALA A 51 -48.61 -47.93 15.72
N LEU A 52 -49.29 -47.84 14.56
CA LEU A 52 -48.64 -47.73 13.25
C LEU A 52 -47.79 -46.46 13.15
N PHE A 53 -48.33 -45.30 13.54
CA PHE A 53 -47.58 -44.04 13.51
C PHE A 53 -46.35 -44.06 14.44
N ARG A 54 -46.47 -44.66 15.64
CA ARG A 54 -45.32 -44.83 16.54
C ARG A 54 -44.25 -45.76 15.96
N ALA A 55 -44.64 -46.86 15.32
CA ALA A 55 -43.68 -47.76 14.65
C ALA A 55 -42.95 -47.06 13.50
N TYR A 56 -43.67 -46.26 12.70
CA TYR A 56 -43.07 -45.46 11.62
C TYR A 56 -42.11 -44.40 12.16
N ALA A 57 -42.47 -43.71 13.25
CA ALA A 57 -41.61 -42.73 13.92
C ALA A 57 -40.29 -43.34 14.41
N GLN A 58 -40.33 -44.55 14.99
CA GLN A 58 -39.12 -45.25 15.43
C GLN A 58 -38.21 -45.63 14.25
N ALA A 59 -38.80 -46.13 13.15
CA ALA A 59 -38.05 -46.43 11.93
C ALA A 59 -37.39 -45.18 11.33
N TYR A 60 -38.12 -44.06 11.31
CA TYR A 60 -37.62 -42.77 10.85
C TYR A 60 -36.44 -42.27 11.71
N LEU A 61 -36.56 -42.29 13.04
CA LEU A 61 -35.48 -41.85 13.93
C LEU A 61 -34.24 -42.75 13.82
N ALA A 62 -34.43 -44.07 13.70
CA ALA A 62 -33.32 -45.00 13.48
C ALA A 62 -32.58 -44.74 12.16
N LEU A 63 -33.30 -44.39 11.10
CA LEU A 63 -32.73 -43.99 9.82
C LEU A 63 -32.01 -42.63 9.93
N SER A 64 -32.61 -41.66 10.60
CA SER A 64 -32.04 -40.33 10.82
C SER A 64 -30.71 -40.38 11.56
N THR A 65 -30.55 -41.24 12.56
CA THR A 65 -29.28 -41.41 13.29
C THR A 65 -28.19 -41.93 12.37
N LYS A 66 -28.51 -42.87 11.47
CA LYS A 66 -27.56 -43.39 10.47
C LYS A 66 -27.19 -42.31 9.43
N ALA A 67 -28.16 -41.51 9.00
CA ALA A 67 -27.93 -40.39 8.08
C ALA A 67 -27.04 -39.31 8.72
N ALA A 68 -27.24 -38.99 10.00
CA ALA A 68 -26.40 -38.05 10.73
C ALA A 68 -24.94 -38.51 10.82
N ALA A 69 -24.71 -39.79 11.15
CA ALA A 69 -23.36 -40.36 11.21
C ALA A 69 -22.65 -40.37 9.84
N PHE A 70 -23.40 -40.64 8.76
CA PHE A 70 -22.87 -40.54 7.39
C PHE A 70 -22.49 -39.09 7.05
N HIS A 71 -23.37 -38.14 7.35
CA HIS A 71 -23.17 -36.72 7.08
C HIS A 71 -21.94 -36.16 7.82
N GLU A 72 -21.79 -36.53 9.08
CA GLU A 72 -20.61 -36.15 9.88
C GLU A 72 -19.32 -36.67 9.25
N ARG A 73 -19.29 -37.95 8.84
CA ARG A 73 -18.11 -38.54 8.21
C ARG A 73 -17.82 -37.93 6.83
N PHE A 74 -18.87 -37.54 6.09
CA PHE A 74 -18.73 -36.83 4.83
C PHE A 74 -18.09 -35.44 5.04
N ALA A 75 -18.59 -34.66 6.00
CA ALA A 75 -18.02 -33.35 6.34
C ALA A 75 -16.56 -33.47 6.82
N GLN A 76 -16.26 -34.43 7.69
CA GLN A 76 -14.89 -34.71 8.14
C GLN A 76 -13.94 -35.07 6.98
N THR A 77 -14.40 -35.90 6.04
CA THR A 77 -13.61 -36.30 4.87
C THR A 77 -13.38 -35.11 3.94
N LEU A 78 -14.37 -34.24 3.75
CA LEU A 78 -14.25 -33.04 2.93
C LEU A 78 -13.25 -32.05 3.52
N THR A 79 -13.26 -31.85 4.84
CA THR A 79 -12.25 -31.04 5.55
C THR A 79 -10.84 -31.60 5.39
N ALA A 80 -10.68 -32.93 5.54
CA ALA A 80 -9.39 -33.59 5.36
C ALA A 80 -8.88 -33.52 3.91
N ALA A 81 -9.77 -33.59 2.93
CA ALA A 81 -9.41 -33.39 1.53
C ALA A 81 -8.98 -31.95 1.27
N GLY A 82 -9.71 -30.95 1.80
CA GLY A 82 -9.35 -29.53 1.68
C GLY A 82 -7.96 -29.21 2.24
N SER A 83 -7.61 -29.77 3.41
CA SER A 83 -6.28 -29.57 4.00
C SER A 83 -5.16 -30.31 3.25
N ALA A 84 -5.46 -31.49 2.67
CA ALA A 84 -4.52 -32.19 1.81
C ALA A 84 -4.23 -31.41 0.51
N TYR A 85 -5.24 -30.79 -0.10
CA TYR A 85 -5.04 -29.92 -1.26
C TYR A 85 -4.26 -28.65 -0.91
N ALA A 86 -4.60 -27.98 0.20
CA ALA A 86 -3.85 -26.80 0.66
C ALA A 86 -2.37 -27.12 0.95
N SER A 87 -2.10 -28.25 1.60
CA SER A 87 -0.72 -28.67 1.88
C SER A 87 0.05 -29.08 0.61
N ALA A 88 -0.62 -29.70 -0.36
CA ALA A 88 -0.03 -29.99 -1.67
C ALA A 88 0.31 -28.70 -2.44
N GLU A 89 -0.54 -27.67 -2.39
CA GLU A 89 -0.24 -26.37 -2.97
C GLU A 89 0.97 -25.71 -2.30
N ALA A 90 1.03 -25.73 -0.97
CA ALA A 90 2.16 -25.19 -0.21
C ALA A 90 3.49 -25.91 -0.53
N VAL A 91 3.46 -27.24 -0.61
CA VAL A 91 4.64 -28.06 -0.97
C VAL A 91 5.07 -27.84 -2.42
N ASN A 92 4.15 -27.53 -3.34
CA ASN A 92 4.50 -27.23 -4.72
C ASN A 92 5.01 -25.80 -4.94
N ALA A 93 4.58 -24.82 -4.13
CA ALA A 93 5.05 -23.44 -4.21
C ALA A 93 6.45 -23.24 -3.61
N PHE A 94 6.77 -23.97 -2.55
CA PHE A 94 8.03 -23.81 -1.81
C PHE A 94 9.31 -24.08 -2.65
N PRO A 95 9.40 -25.13 -3.49
CA PRO A 95 10.54 -25.36 -4.36
C PRO A 95 10.78 -24.23 -5.35
N LEU A 96 9.71 -23.58 -5.85
CA LEU A 96 9.83 -22.46 -6.79
C LEU A 96 10.44 -21.24 -6.10
N GLN A 97 10.02 -20.91 -4.88
CA GLN A 97 10.58 -19.81 -4.10
C GLN A 97 12.07 -20.02 -3.79
N VAL A 98 12.45 -21.24 -3.38
CA VAL A 98 13.84 -21.59 -3.09
C VAL A 98 14.68 -21.57 -4.38
N PHE A 99 14.13 -22.04 -5.50
CA PHE A 99 14.78 -22.00 -6.80
C PHE A 99 15.02 -20.55 -7.27
N GLU A 100 14.01 -19.68 -7.19
CA GLU A 100 14.13 -18.26 -7.50
C GLU A 100 15.23 -17.58 -6.68
N GLN A 101 15.23 -17.78 -5.35
CA GLN A 101 16.25 -17.24 -4.46
C GLN A 101 17.66 -17.75 -4.82
N THR A 102 17.78 -19.03 -5.19
CA THR A 102 19.05 -19.64 -5.60
C THR A 102 19.57 -19.03 -6.89
N VAL A 103 18.71 -18.86 -7.89
CA VAL A 103 19.06 -18.23 -9.17
C VAL A 103 19.47 -16.77 -8.98
N LEU A 104 18.70 -16.00 -8.20
CA LEU A 104 19.04 -14.62 -7.88
C LEU A 104 20.39 -14.53 -7.16
N ASN A 105 20.66 -15.42 -6.21
CA ASN A 105 21.95 -15.46 -5.52
C ASN A 105 23.10 -15.74 -6.49
N VAL A 106 22.96 -16.70 -7.40
CA VAL A 106 23.99 -16.99 -8.43
C VAL A 106 24.24 -15.78 -9.34
N ILE A 107 23.18 -15.10 -9.77
CA ILE A 107 23.28 -13.91 -10.64
C ILE A 107 23.92 -12.73 -9.90
N ASN A 108 23.55 -12.52 -8.63
CA ASN A 108 23.98 -11.35 -7.86
C ASN A 108 25.34 -11.53 -7.18
N THR A 109 25.77 -12.75 -6.88
CA THR A 109 27.02 -13.00 -6.13
C THR A 109 28.23 -12.29 -6.74
N PRO A 110 28.50 -12.37 -8.06
CA PRO A 110 29.65 -11.71 -8.64
C PRO A 110 29.64 -10.19 -8.44
N THR A 111 28.51 -9.52 -8.68
CA THR A 111 28.43 -8.05 -8.52
C THR A 111 28.35 -7.62 -7.07
N GLN A 112 27.71 -8.42 -6.21
CA GLN A 112 27.67 -8.15 -4.78
C GLN A 112 29.08 -8.21 -4.19
N THR A 113 29.92 -9.17 -4.62
CA THR A 113 31.31 -9.28 -4.20
C THR A 113 32.18 -8.16 -4.77
N LEU A 114 32.01 -7.80 -6.05
CA LEU A 114 32.89 -6.84 -6.73
C LEU A 114 32.52 -5.38 -6.50
N LEU A 115 31.22 -5.09 -6.36
CA LEU A 115 30.67 -3.73 -6.38
C LEU A 115 29.82 -3.42 -5.13
N GLY A 116 29.66 -4.38 -4.21
CA GLY A 116 28.85 -4.22 -3.01
C GLY A 116 27.36 -4.10 -3.29
N ARG A 117 26.92 -4.34 -4.53
CA ARG A 117 25.55 -4.15 -4.99
C ARG A 117 25.07 -5.33 -5.85
N PRO A 118 23.80 -5.75 -5.71
CA PRO A 118 23.25 -6.82 -6.53
C PRO A 118 23.12 -6.33 -7.98
N LEU A 119 23.14 -7.25 -8.94
CA LEU A 119 22.88 -6.92 -10.33
C LEU A 119 21.38 -6.67 -10.53
N ILE A 120 20.55 -7.49 -9.89
CA ILE A 120 19.10 -7.46 -9.93
C ILE A 120 18.55 -7.60 -8.51
N GLY A 121 17.60 -6.74 -8.14
CA GLY A 121 16.87 -6.84 -6.88
C GLY A 121 16.59 -5.47 -6.29
N ASP A 122 15.50 -5.36 -5.54
CA ASP A 122 15.16 -4.12 -4.86
C ASP A 122 16.11 -3.84 -3.70
N GLY A 123 16.30 -2.56 -3.42
CA GLY A 123 17.03 -2.09 -2.25
C GLY A 123 16.24 -2.39 -0.98
N ALA A 124 16.95 -2.82 0.06
CA ALA A 124 16.33 -3.03 1.36
C ALA A 124 15.83 -1.70 1.96
N THR A 125 14.68 -1.75 2.63
CA THR A 125 14.17 -0.63 3.41
C THR A 125 15.15 -0.29 4.54
N GLY A 126 15.32 1.00 4.80
CA GLY A 126 16.11 1.51 5.91
C GLY A 126 15.59 1.00 7.25
N THR A 127 16.48 0.98 8.24
CA THR A 127 16.21 0.53 9.61
C THR A 127 16.69 1.56 10.62
N ALA A 128 16.38 1.37 11.90
CA ALA A 128 16.83 2.30 12.95
C ALA A 128 18.36 2.49 13.00
N THR A 129 19.15 1.47 12.66
CA THR A 129 20.62 1.55 12.64
C THR A 129 21.17 2.01 11.29
N HIS A 130 20.40 1.85 10.21
CA HIS A 130 20.74 2.30 8.87
C HIS A 130 19.53 3.02 8.26
N PRO A 131 19.28 4.29 8.64
CA PRO A 131 18.00 4.94 8.34
C PRO A 131 17.71 5.10 6.85
N ASN A 132 18.73 5.26 6.02
CA ASN A 132 18.51 5.38 4.59
C ASN A 132 18.14 4.02 3.98
N GLY A 133 17.23 4.05 3.01
CA GLY A 133 16.99 2.91 2.14
C GLY A 133 18.23 2.57 1.34
N PHE A 134 18.48 1.28 1.14
CA PHE A 134 19.59 0.81 0.33
C PHE A 134 19.28 0.99 -1.15
N ASP A 135 20.32 1.12 -1.95
CA ASP A 135 20.15 1.21 -3.40
C ASP A 135 19.65 -0.12 -4.00
N GLY A 136 18.83 -0.01 -5.04
CA GLY A 136 18.43 -1.13 -5.88
C GLY A 136 19.60 -1.71 -6.68
N GLY A 137 19.35 -2.85 -7.31
CA GLY A 137 20.30 -3.56 -8.15
C GLY A 137 20.75 -2.74 -9.36
N LEU A 138 21.96 -3.00 -9.84
CA LEU A 138 22.61 -2.18 -10.87
C LEU A 138 21.84 -2.13 -12.19
N LEU A 139 21.22 -3.23 -12.61
CA LEU A 139 20.44 -3.28 -13.86
C LEU A 139 18.94 -3.13 -13.63
N TYR A 140 18.42 -3.82 -12.63
CA TYR A 140 17.00 -3.82 -12.35
C TYR A 140 16.76 -3.86 -10.84
N GLY A 141 16.00 -2.91 -10.33
CA GLY A 141 15.64 -2.86 -8.93
C GLY A 141 15.24 -1.46 -8.50
N ASN A 142 14.17 -1.38 -7.72
CA ASN A 142 13.76 -0.17 -7.05
C ASN A 142 14.72 0.13 -5.89
N GLY A 143 14.89 1.41 -5.55
CA GLY A 143 15.54 1.79 -4.31
C GLY A 143 14.67 1.45 -3.10
N GLY A 144 15.32 1.12 -1.99
CA GLY A 144 14.63 0.85 -0.73
C GLY A 144 14.05 2.12 -0.12
N ASN A 145 12.95 2.00 0.62
CA ASN A 145 12.37 3.16 1.32
C ASN A 145 13.26 3.57 2.49
N GLY A 146 13.32 4.87 2.77
CA GLY A 146 13.92 5.42 3.97
C GLY A 146 13.11 5.05 5.22
N TYR A 147 13.82 4.89 6.33
CA TYR A 147 13.25 4.60 7.64
C TYR A 147 12.56 5.84 8.21
N SER A 148 11.37 5.67 8.75
CA SER A 148 10.70 6.67 9.59
C SER A 148 11.01 6.33 11.06
N PRO A 149 11.93 7.06 11.72
CA PRO A 149 12.25 6.78 13.12
C PRO A 149 11.11 7.23 14.03
N SER A 150 11.03 6.68 15.25
CA SER A 150 10.16 7.24 16.29
C SER A 150 10.64 8.60 16.80
N THR A 151 11.93 8.91 16.59
CA THR A 151 12.60 10.15 16.96
C THR A 151 13.75 10.41 16.00
N GLY A 152 13.80 11.57 15.35
CA GLY A 152 14.91 11.95 14.45
C GLY A 152 14.47 12.23 13.03
N VAL A 153 15.45 12.52 12.17
CA VAL A 153 15.25 12.79 10.74
C VAL A 153 14.78 11.53 10.01
N GLY A 154 13.89 11.72 9.04
CA GLY A 154 13.51 10.66 8.14
C GLY A 154 14.71 10.21 7.31
N GLY A 155 14.90 8.91 7.15
CA GLY A 155 15.93 8.36 6.29
C GLY A 155 15.66 8.68 4.82
N ASN A 156 16.70 8.88 4.02
CA ASN A 156 16.52 9.06 2.58
C ASN A 156 16.10 7.74 1.91
N GLY A 157 15.32 7.81 0.84
CA GLY A 157 15.09 6.67 -0.05
C GLY A 157 16.37 6.32 -0.82
N GLY A 158 16.57 5.03 -1.07
CA GLY A 158 17.68 4.53 -1.90
C GLY A 158 17.48 4.84 -3.37
N ALA A 159 18.56 4.90 -4.14
CA ALA A 159 18.48 5.07 -5.59
C ALA A 159 18.20 3.73 -6.29
N ALA A 160 17.48 3.78 -7.41
CA ALA A 160 17.43 2.66 -8.35
C ALA A 160 18.72 2.56 -9.19
N GLY A 161 18.87 1.44 -9.92
CA GLY A 161 19.99 1.22 -10.84
C GLY A 161 19.74 1.78 -12.25
N LEU A 162 19.81 0.92 -13.27
CA LEU A 162 19.52 1.30 -14.65
C LEU A 162 18.00 1.40 -14.90
N ILE A 163 17.24 0.44 -14.38
CA ILE A 163 15.78 0.38 -14.45
C ILE A 163 15.23 0.19 -13.04
N GLY A 164 14.28 1.03 -12.64
CA GLY A 164 13.61 0.93 -11.34
C GLY A 164 13.22 2.29 -10.79
N ASN A 165 12.38 2.32 -9.78
CA ASN A 165 11.95 3.55 -9.14
C ASN A 165 12.80 3.86 -7.91
N GLY A 166 13.04 5.13 -7.64
CA GLY A 166 13.69 5.54 -6.41
C GLY A 166 12.82 5.24 -5.20
N GLY A 167 13.46 4.92 -4.07
CA GLY A 167 12.76 4.65 -2.82
C GLY A 167 12.13 5.92 -2.24
N MET A 168 11.05 5.77 -1.47
CA MET A 168 10.45 6.91 -0.77
C MET A 168 11.34 7.37 0.38
N GLY A 169 11.37 8.66 0.68
CA GLY A 169 11.96 9.20 1.89
C GLY A 169 11.11 8.88 3.12
N GLY A 170 11.77 8.59 4.24
CA GLY A 170 11.15 8.37 5.54
C GLY A 170 10.61 9.68 6.13
N ILE A 171 9.65 9.55 7.04
CA ILE A 171 9.04 10.69 7.74
C ILE A 171 10.00 11.15 8.85
N GLY A 172 10.22 12.47 8.95
CA GLY A 172 10.87 13.04 10.12
C GLY A 172 9.89 13.06 11.28
N GLU A 173 10.30 12.61 12.46
CA GLU A 173 9.46 12.67 13.66
C GLU A 173 9.89 13.82 14.57
N SER A 174 9.48 13.85 15.84
CA SER A 174 9.80 14.94 16.76
C SER A 174 10.08 14.46 18.16
N THR A 175 10.96 15.16 18.87
CA THR A 175 11.23 14.96 20.29
C THR A 175 11.07 16.22 21.13
N GLY A 176 10.38 17.24 20.62
CA GLY A 176 10.10 18.44 21.41
C GLY A 176 9.88 19.71 20.58
N ASN A 177 10.75 20.70 20.78
CA ASN A 177 10.51 22.07 20.32
C ASN A 177 10.52 22.22 18.79
N SER A 178 11.29 21.40 18.08
CA SER A 178 11.38 21.43 16.62
C SER A 178 11.15 20.05 16.04
N GLY A 179 10.39 19.99 14.95
CA GLY A 179 10.21 18.77 14.16
C GLY A 179 11.44 18.48 13.31
N PHE A 180 11.77 17.20 13.13
CA PHE A 180 12.87 16.79 12.27
C PHE A 180 12.46 16.78 10.81
N ALA A 181 13.42 16.96 9.91
CA ALA A 181 13.15 16.93 8.47
C ALA A 181 12.76 15.53 8.00
N GLY A 182 11.89 15.48 6.97
CA GLY A 182 11.65 14.27 6.20
C GLY A 182 12.85 13.92 5.34
N GLY A 183 13.03 12.63 5.06
CA GLY A 183 14.08 12.13 4.19
C GLY A 183 13.79 12.45 2.72
N ASN A 184 14.82 12.63 1.92
CA ASN A 184 14.64 12.82 0.48
C ASN A 184 14.20 11.52 -0.19
N GLY A 185 13.43 11.61 -1.27
CA GLY A 185 13.17 10.49 -2.15
C GLY A 185 14.42 10.12 -2.95
N GLY A 186 14.59 8.83 -3.21
CA GLY A 186 15.71 8.31 -3.98
C GLY A 186 15.58 8.59 -5.48
N ALA A 187 16.70 8.57 -6.21
CA ALA A 187 16.66 8.73 -7.67
C ALA A 187 16.05 7.50 -8.36
N GLY A 188 15.25 7.74 -9.40
CA GLY A 188 14.81 6.73 -10.34
C GLY A 188 15.97 6.18 -11.18
N GLY A 189 15.74 5.03 -11.82
CA GLY A 189 16.75 4.32 -12.57
C GLY A 189 17.19 5.09 -13.80
N LEU A 190 18.48 5.04 -14.14
CA LEU A 190 19.10 5.93 -15.14
C LEU A 190 18.38 5.98 -16.49
N LEU A 191 17.84 4.85 -16.98
CA LEU A 191 17.15 4.77 -18.26
C LEU A 191 15.63 4.89 -18.11
N VAL A 192 15.05 4.11 -17.18
CA VAL A 192 13.63 4.16 -16.89
C VAL A 192 13.42 4.10 -15.38
N GLY A 193 12.71 5.08 -14.85
CA GLY A 193 12.42 5.11 -13.43
C GLY A 193 11.81 6.41 -12.94
N PHE A 194 10.81 6.28 -12.09
CA PHE A 194 10.26 7.40 -11.33
C PHE A 194 11.19 7.74 -10.16
N GLY A 195 11.34 9.03 -9.88
CA GLY A 195 11.96 9.47 -8.64
C GLY A 195 11.09 9.14 -7.44
N GLY A 196 11.71 8.80 -6.31
CA GLY A 196 11.01 8.52 -5.06
C GLY A 196 10.36 9.77 -4.48
N ILE A 197 9.27 9.61 -3.74
CA ILE A 197 8.61 10.72 -3.05
C ILE A 197 9.43 11.14 -1.83
N GLY A 198 9.56 12.44 -1.58
CA GLY A 198 10.15 12.97 -0.36
C GLY A 198 9.28 12.74 0.86
N GLY A 199 9.90 12.43 1.99
CA GLY A 199 9.22 12.16 3.25
C GLY A 199 8.66 13.43 3.90
N PHE A 200 7.64 13.27 4.72
CA PHE A 200 7.04 14.39 5.46
C PHE A 200 7.97 14.92 6.53
N GLY A 201 7.94 16.23 6.75
CA GLY A 201 8.58 16.86 7.90
C GLY A 201 7.80 16.61 9.19
N GLY A 202 8.51 16.46 10.32
CA GLY A 202 7.93 16.17 11.62
C GLY A 202 7.24 17.37 12.26
N SER A 203 6.31 17.10 13.16
CA SER A 203 5.60 18.16 13.89
C SER A 203 6.41 18.68 15.09
N GLY A 204 6.61 19.99 15.23
CA GLY A 204 7.33 20.57 16.38
C GLY A 204 6.45 21.47 17.25
N ALA A 205 6.74 21.54 18.55
CA ALA A 205 6.01 22.45 19.45
C ALA A 205 6.19 23.94 19.11
N ASN A 206 7.31 24.30 18.47
CA ASN A 206 7.57 25.64 17.94
C ASN A 206 7.73 25.62 16.42
N THR A 207 8.66 24.82 15.89
CA THR A 207 8.97 24.83 14.44
C THR A 207 8.71 23.46 13.83
N GLY A 208 7.95 23.40 12.74
CA GLY A 208 7.77 22.17 11.97
C GLY A 208 9.03 21.80 11.18
N GLY A 209 9.26 20.51 11.00
CA GLY A 209 10.37 20.00 10.18
C GLY A 209 10.11 20.24 8.70
N ALA A 210 11.16 20.43 7.91
CA ALA A 210 11.01 20.54 6.46
C ALA A 210 10.60 19.19 5.84
N GLY A 211 9.79 19.22 4.78
CA GLY A 211 9.56 18.05 3.94
C GLY A 211 10.80 17.72 3.12
N GLY A 212 11.03 16.43 2.87
CA GLY A 212 12.13 15.95 2.04
C GLY A 212 11.91 16.27 0.57
N ALA A 213 12.98 16.46 -0.18
CA ALA A 213 12.88 16.65 -1.63
C ALA A 213 12.43 15.35 -2.33
N GLY A 214 11.69 15.48 -3.43
CA GLY A 214 11.42 14.38 -4.33
C GLY A 214 12.67 13.98 -5.11
N GLY A 215 12.81 12.69 -5.40
CA GLY A 215 13.91 12.15 -6.18
C GLY A 215 13.83 12.53 -7.65
N ALA A 216 14.98 12.63 -8.31
CA ALA A 216 15.01 12.82 -9.76
C ALA A 216 14.59 11.53 -10.50
N ALA A 217 13.97 11.68 -11.66
CA ALA A 217 13.66 10.60 -12.58
C ALA A 217 14.89 10.13 -13.36
N GLY A 218 14.74 8.95 -13.97
CA GLY A 218 15.58 8.48 -15.07
C GLY A 218 15.31 9.20 -16.39
N LEU A 219 16.07 8.85 -17.44
CA LEU A 219 15.89 9.38 -18.80
C LEU A 219 14.42 9.41 -19.24
N ILE A 220 13.69 8.33 -18.93
CA ILE A 220 12.24 8.23 -19.07
C ILE A 220 11.64 8.02 -17.67
N GLY A 221 10.85 8.97 -17.21
CA GLY A 221 10.25 8.88 -15.88
C GLY A 221 9.68 10.21 -15.40
N LEU A 222 9.16 10.23 -14.19
CA LEU A 222 8.57 11.39 -13.54
C LEU A 222 9.39 11.69 -12.30
N GLY A 223 9.63 12.96 -12.04
CA GLY A 223 10.24 13.39 -10.79
C GLY A 223 9.33 13.05 -9.61
N GLY A 224 9.94 12.69 -8.49
CA GLY A 224 9.20 12.40 -7.26
C GLY A 224 8.55 13.64 -6.68
N HIS A 225 7.47 13.48 -5.93
CA HIS A 225 6.84 14.58 -5.22
C HIS A 225 7.73 15.06 -4.06
N GLY A 226 7.78 16.36 -3.82
CA GLY A 226 8.32 16.88 -2.57
C GLY A 226 7.42 16.52 -1.38
N GLY A 227 8.01 16.23 -0.23
CA GLY A 227 7.28 15.96 1.00
C GLY A 227 6.67 17.22 1.59
N THR A 228 5.51 17.10 2.25
CA THR A 228 4.91 18.23 2.97
C THR A 228 5.74 18.58 4.21
N GLY A 229 5.87 19.88 4.49
CA GLY A 229 6.46 20.37 5.72
C GLY A 229 5.60 20.05 6.95
N GLY A 230 6.25 19.84 8.09
CA GLY A 230 5.58 19.50 9.34
C GLY A 230 4.87 20.68 9.98
N PHE A 231 3.89 20.39 10.84
CA PHE A 231 3.25 21.41 11.66
C PHE A 231 4.24 21.99 12.68
N GLY A 232 4.22 23.30 12.89
CA GLY A 232 4.93 23.94 14.01
C GLY A 232 3.98 24.77 14.85
N GLY A 233 4.01 24.63 16.17
CA GLY A 233 3.14 25.44 17.05
C GLY A 233 3.33 26.95 16.88
N SER A 234 4.46 27.39 16.33
CA SER A 234 4.73 28.77 15.95
C SER A 234 4.97 28.94 14.44
N VAL A 235 5.92 28.20 13.88
CA VAL A 235 6.34 28.30 12.47
C VAL A 235 6.24 26.95 11.79
N GLY A 236 5.44 26.84 10.73
CA GLY A 236 5.34 25.62 9.92
C GLY A 236 6.62 25.29 9.16
N GLY A 237 6.88 24.01 8.93
CA GLY A 237 8.04 23.56 8.16
C GLY A 237 7.88 23.82 6.67
N ALA A 238 8.96 24.08 5.94
CA ALA A 238 8.88 24.25 4.48
C ALA A 238 8.52 22.94 3.78
N GLY A 239 7.80 23.02 2.66
CA GLY A 239 7.59 21.91 1.75
C GLY A 239 8.86 21.54 0.99
N GLY A 240 9.02 20.26 0.68
CA GLY A 240 10.12 19.74 -0.10
C GLY A 240 10.01 20.11 -1.58
N VAL A 241 11.14 20.27 -2.25
CA VAL A 241 11.17 20.53 -3.70
C VAL A 241 10.79 19.25 -4.46
N GLY A 242 10.03 19.39 -5.54
CA GLY A 242 9.72 18.28 -6.44
C GLY A 242 10.90 17.83 -7.29
N GLY A 243 10.91 16.56 -7.67
CA GLY A 243 11.97 15.91 -8.41
C GLY A 243 12.04 16.34 -9.87
N PHE A 244 13.22 16.23 -10.47
CA PHE A 244 13.43 16.52 -11.89
C PHE A 244 12.91 15.38 -12.79
N GLY A 245 12.28 15.70 -13.93
CA GLY A 245 11.69 14.73 -14.87
C GLY A 245 12.62 14.20 -15.98
N ALA A 246 13.83 14.75 -16.15
CA ALA A 246 14.79 14.33 -17.19
C ALA A 246 14.23 14.34 -18.64
N LEU A 247 14.80 13.53 -19.55
CA LEU A 247 14.69 13.71 -21.01
C LEU A 247 13.25 13.63 -21.52
N ILE A 248 12.52 12.59 -21.11
CA ILE A 248 11.13 12.35 -21.46
C ILE A 248 10.38 12.13 -20.14
N GLY A 249 9.89 13.21 -19.57
CA GLY A 249 9.35 13.13 -18.22
C GLY A 249 8.87 14.44 -17.63
N PHE A 250 7.97 14.32 -16.66
CA PHE A 250 7.41 15.46 -15.93
C PHE A 250 8.21 15.75 -14.68
N GLY A 251 8.36 17.03 -14.36
CA GLY A 251 8.81 17.43 -13.03
C GLY A 251 7.81 17.01 -11.97
N GLY A 252 8.29 16.49 -10.85
CA GLY A 252 7.45 16.20 -9.68
C GLY A 252 6.98 17.51 -9.05
N PRO A 253 5.78 17.58 -8.48
CA PRO A 253 5.34 18.78 -7.80
C PRO A 253 6.05 18.97 -6.46
N GLY A 254 6.12 20.22 -6.01
CA GLY A 254 6.61 20.57 -4.69
C GLY A 254 5.64 20.14 -3.59
N GLY A 255 6.18 19.89 -2.40
CA GLY A 255 5.38 19.58 -1.23
C GLY A 255 4.75 20.84 -0.62
N PHE A 256 3.64 20.67 0.10
CA PHE A 256 3.00 21.80 0.78
C PHE A 256 3.86 22.31 1.94
N GLY A 257 3.76 23.60 2.23
CA GLY A 257 4.25 24.18 3.48
C GLY A 257 3.43 23.68 4.67
N GLY A 258 4.09 23.35 5.77
CA GLY A 258 3.45 22.98 7.02
C GLY A 258 2.73 24.17 7.66
N ASN A 259 1.73 23.89 8.49
CA ASN A 259 0.99 24.95 9.17
C ASN A 259 1.74 25.44 10.42
N GLY A 260 1.57 26.72 10.76
CA GLY A 260 1.99 27.26 12.05
C GLY A 260 1.14 28.43 12.52
N ASN A 261 1.11 28.69 13.83
CA ASN A 261 0.19 29.69 14.40
C ASN A 261 0.62 31.14 14.13
N PHE A 262 1.92 31.39 13.92
CA PHE A 262 2.43 32.73 13.60
C PHE A 262 2.88 32.84 12.14
N LEU A 263 3.46 31.77 11.59
CA LEU A 263 3.90 31.73 10.20
C LEU A 263 3.75 30.31 9.62
N GLY A 264 3.09 30.18 8.49
CA GLY A 264 3.03 28.97 7.69
C GLY A 264 4.37 28.72 6.98
N GLY A 265 4.69 27.45 6.76
CA GLY A 265 5.84 27.07 5.96
C GLY A 265 5.68 27.50 4.51
N VAL A 266 6.79 27.76 3.84
CA VAL A 266 6.79 28.03 2.39
C VAL A 266 6.54 26.72 1.65
N GLY A 267 5.72 26.77 0.61
CA GLY A 267 5.50 25.64 -0.29
C GLY A 267 6.75 25.31 -1.11
N GLY A 268 6.94 24.03 -1.38
CA GLY A 268 8.07 23.52 -2.15
C GLY A 268 7.98 23.92 -3.62
N GLN A 269 9.12 24.13 -4.27
CA GLN A 269 9.14 24.38 -5.71
C GLN A 269 8.79 23.09 -6.48
N GLY A 270 8.07 23.24 -7.60
CA GLY A 270 7.89 22.17 -8.56
C GLY A 270 9.20 21.85 -9.29
N GLY A 271 9.42 20.58 -9.56
CA GLY A 271 10.56 20.09 -10.32
C GLY A 271 10.46 20.46 -11.80
N ALA A 272 11.60 20.59 -12.47
CA ALA A 272 11.64 20.87 -13.90
C ALA A 272 11.51 19.58 -14.73
N ALA A 273 10.96 19.69 -15.94
CA ALA A 273 11.19 18.77 -17.04
C ALA A 273 12.41 19.22 -17.87
N TRP A 274 13.02 18.32 -18.66
CA TRP A 274 14.24 18.67 -19.41
C TRP A 274 13.99 19.04 -20.88
N LEU A 275 13.73 18.06 -21.74
CA LEU A 275 13.91 18.24 -23.19
C LEU A 275 12.61 18.04 -23.97
N PHE A 276 11.93 16.90 -23.83
CA PHE A 276 10.81 16.56 -24.71
C PHE A 276 9.48 16.43 -23.97
N GLY A 277 8.50 17.27 -24.34
CA GLY A 277 7.08 17.12 -24.02
C GLY A 277 6.69 17.22 -22.53
N GLY A 278 7.66 17.32 -21.63
CA GLY A 278 7.43 17.29 -20.19
C GLY A 278 6.88 18.62 -19.65
N PHE A 279 5.74 18.60 -18.98
CA PHE A 279 5.32 19.64 -18.04
C PHE A 279 6.27 19.77 -16.84
N GLY A 280 6.46 21.01 -16.40
CA GLY A 280 7.04 21.29 -15.08
C GLY A 280 6.07 20.92 -13.97
N GLY A 281 6.61 20.55 -12.81
CA GLY A 281 5.83 20.22 -11.63
C GLY A 281 5.13 21.45 -11.06
N THR A 282 3.99 21.26 -10.40
CA THR A 282 3.33 22.35 -9.68
C THR A 282 4.17 22.79 -8.48
N GLY A 283 4.16 24.08 -8.16
CA GLY A 283 4.58 24.53 -6.84
C GLY A 283 3.64 23.97 -5.77
N GLY A 284 4.16 23.72 -4.57
CA GLY A 284 3.35 23.39 -3.41
C GLY A 284 2.77 24.66 -2.78
N ASP A 285 1.59 24.58 -2.19
CA ASP A 285 0.98 25.71 -1.51
C ASP A 285 1.70 26.04 -0.20
N GLY A 286 1.64 27.31 0.21
CA GLY A 286 2.12 27.76 1.50
C GLY A 286 1.23 27.29 2.66
N GLY A 287 1.80 27.16 3.85
CA GLY A 287 1.05 26.86 5.07
C GLY A 287 0.07 28.00 5.41
N ILE A 288 -1.05 27.65 6.06
CA ILE A 288 -2.24 28.52 6.19
C ILE A 288 -2.02 29.94 6.76
N THR A 289 -0.96 30.20 7.53
CA THR A 289 -0.74 31.49 8.20
C THR A 289 0.38 32.28 7.53
N GLY A 290 0.14 32.85 6.35
CA GLY A 290 1.11 33.69 5.65
C GLY A 290 2.29 32.95 5.00
N GLY A 291 2.21 31.62 4.86
CA GLY A 291 3.21 30.85 4.11
C GLY A 291 3.18 31.23 2.63
N ALA A 292 4.33 31.44 1.99
CA ALA A 292 4.36 31.70 0.55
C ALA A 292 4.17 30.40 -0.24
N GLY A 293 3.52 30.49 -1.39
CA GLY A 293 3.43 29.40 -2.35
C GLY A 293 4.76 29.13 -3.06
N GLY A 294 4.98 27.88 -3.44
CA GLY A 294 6.17 27.44 -4.16
C GLY A 294 6.13 27.82 -5.63
N LEU A 295 7.30 28.02 -6.24
CA LEU A 295 7.38 28.26 -7.69
C LEU A 295 6.98 27.02 -8.48
N GLY A 296 6.33 27.20 -9.62
CA GLY A 296 6.12 26.15 -10.60
C GLY A 296 7.41 25.78 -11.31
N GLY A 297 7.58 24.50 -11.64
CA GLY A 297 8.72 23.98 -12.37
C GLY A 297 8.67 24.35 -13.85
N SER A 298 9.83 24.43 -14.51
CA SER A 298 9.86 24.66 -15.96
C SER A 298 9.46 23.41 -16.75
N GLY A 299 8.74 23.60 -17.86
CA GLY A 299 8.49 22.58 -18.86
C GLY A 299 9.74 22.23 -19.68
N GLY A 300 9.64 21.18 -20.49
CA GLY A 300 10.68 20.69 -21.36
C GLY A 300 10.99 21.69 -22.47
N LEU A 301 12.24 21.73 -22.90
CA LEU A 301 12.71 22.71 -23.88
C LEU A 301 11.94 22.66 -25.21
N VAL A 302 11.55 21.45 -25.65
CA VAL A 302 10.84 21.15 -26.90
C VAL A 302 9.52 20.48 -26.55
N GLY A 303 8.46 21.28 -26.47
CA GLY A 303 7.15 20.88 -25.98
C GLY A 303 7.12 20.75 -24.46
N GLY A 304 6.05 21.24 -23.84
CA GLY A 304 5.81 21.14 -22.41
C GLY A 304 5.53 22.50 -21.77
N ASP A 305 4.44 22.57 -21.01
CA ASP A 305 4.07 23.79 -20.28
C ASP A 305 4.82 23.88 -18.95
N GLY A 306 5.07 25.10 -18.50
CA GLY A 306 5.53 25.35 -17.13
C GLY A 306 4.46 24.93 -16.14
N GLY A 307 4.88 24.38 -15.00
CA GLY A 307 3.97 24.04 -13.92
C GLY A 307 3.37 25.32 -13.29
N PRO A 308 2.13 25.28 -12.79
CA PRO A 308 1.57 26.36 -12.00
C PRO A 308 2.40 26.60 -10.73
N GLY A 309 2.45 27.84 -10.26
CA GLY A 309 2.90 28.15 -8.90
C GLY A 309 1.87 27.68 -7.88
N GLY A 310 2.33 27.41 -6.66
CA GLY A 310 1.45 27.07 -5.53
C GLY A 310 0.81 28.32 -4.93
N ASP A 311 -0.32 28.17 -4.28
CA ASP A 311 -1.05 29.26 -3.67
C ASP A 311 -0.36 29.74 -2.37
N GLY A 312 -0.55 31.02 -2.04
CA GLY A 312 -0.16 31.56 -0.74
C GLY A 312 -1.09 31.10 0.38
N GLY A 313 -0.56 31.03 1.59
CA GLY A 313 -1.34 30.86 2.81
C GLY A 313 -2.22 32.07 3.11
N LEU A 314 -3.32 31.84 3.83
CA LEU A 314 -4.23 32.89 4.29
C LEU A 314 -3.48 33.94 5.13
N ASN A 315 -4.00 35.17 5.17
CA ASN A 315 -3.41 36.30 5.91
C ASN A 315 -2.07 36.82 5.36
N GLY A 316 -1.92 36.88 4.03
CA GLY A 316 -0.84 37.63 3.37
C GLY A 316 0.32 36.79 2.85
N GLY A 317 0.15 35.47 2.69
CA GLY A 317 1.09 34.65 1.94
C GLY A 317 1.03 35.02 0.46
N ALA A 318 2.19 35.23 -0.17
CA ALA A 318 2.24 35.46 -1.61
C ALA A 318 2.16 34.12 -2.35
N GLY A 319 1.35 34.04 -3.40
CA GLY A 319 1.39 32.93 -4.34
C GLY A 319 2.73 32.80 -5.05
N GLY A 320 3.06 31.58 -5.47
CA GLY A 320 4.25 31.26 -6.22
C GLY A 320 4.14 31.68 -7.69
N GLY A 321 5.25 32.12 -8.28
CA GLY A 321 5.32 32.32 -9.72
C GLY A 321 5.18 31.02 -10.49
N GLY A 322 4.45 31.05 -11.61
CA GLY A 322 4.37 29.93 -12.52
C GLY A 322 5.69 29.63 -13.23
N GLY A 323 5.87 28.38 -13.61
CA GLY A 323 7.04 27.89 -14.32
C GLY A 323 7.08 28.35 -15.77
N ARG A 324 8.27 28.32 -16.37
CA ARG A 324 8.44 28.66 -17.79
C ARG A 324 8.05 27.48 -18.67
N GLY A 325 7.33 27.74 -19.76
CA GLY A 325 7.10 26.75 -20.81
C GLY A 325 8.34 26.51 -21.67
N GLY A 326 8.27 25.47 -22.50
CA GLY A 326 9.29 25.16 -23.51
C GLY A 326 9.48 26.27 -24.55
N LEU A 327 10.70 26.35 -25.11
CA LEU A 327 11.01 27.31 -26.18
C LEU A 327 10.21 27.03 -27.46
N VAL A 328 9.85 25.76 -27.68
CA VAL A 328 9.06 25.34 -28.83
C VAL A 328 7.74 24.75 -28.32
N ASN A 329 6.63 25.44 -28.60
CA ASN A 329 5.27 24.96 -28.28
C ASN A 329 5.08 24.60 -26.79
N GLY A 330 5.33 25.56 -25.90
CA GLY A 330 5.06 25.46 -24.46
C GLY A 330 4.54 26.77 -23.88
N ASN A 331 3.54 26.68 -23.02
CA ASN A 331 2.95 27.81 -22.29
C ASN A 331 3.62 27.98 -20.92
N ASN A 332 3.68 29.20 -20.42
CA ASN A 332 4.06 29.42 -19.03
C ASN A 332 2.94 28.94 -18.10
N GLY A 333 3.33 28.44 -16.93
CA GLY A 333 2.39 28.11 -15.87
C GLY A 333 1.76 29.39 -15.29
N PRO A 334 0.52 29.32 -14.80
CA PRO A 334 -0.08 30.42 -14.06
C PRO A 334 0.61 30.61 -12.70
N ALA A 335 0.55 31.82 -12.16
CA ALA A 335 0.94 32.07 -10.78
C ALA A 335 -0.14 31.55 -9.81
N GLY A 336 0.27 31.22 -8.60
CA GLY A 336 -0.65 30.91 -7.50
C GLY A 336 -1.34 32.15 -6.96
N GLY A 337 -2.48 31.92 -6.31
CA GLY A 337 -3.33 32.94 -5.67
C GLY A 337 -2.79 33.51 -4.37
#